data_AF-A0A956REM2-F1
#
_entry.id   AF-A0A956REM2-F1
#
_cell.length_a   1.000
_cell.length_b   1.000
_cell.length_c   1.000
_cell.angle_alpha   90.00
_cell.angle_beta   90.00
_cell.angle_gamma   90.00
#
_symmetry.space_group_name_H-M   'P 1'
#
loop_
_entity.id
_entity.type
_entity.pdbx_description
1 polymer ?
#
loop_
_entity_poly.entity_id
_entity_poly.type
_entity_poly.pdbx_seq_one_letter_code
_entity_poly.pdbx_strand_id
1 'polypeptide(L)'
;MGARHDTSERARDEVRQRLRELGALAADDVARLERLLEHRADALDELRDNLRALASLRLYWVTTEDHDEDWFVLAPDGATACAFFEAYEGYDPDTAEEEFVTAVPSAVIAQLAREHAARDSALADADDPIAELLARPRGWDPTSHPSRATLEACGGEFLLVSQSFDDDHGEDANLRAAIRDALGEGEPRIVRFGDRVFGEGDIVANSIASVRAAGLL
;
A
#
# COMPACT_ATOMS: atom_id res chain seq x y z
N MET A 1 -0.56 27.17 13.94
CA MET A 1 0.06 25.82 14.01
C MET A 1 0.57 25.46 15.42
N GLY A 2 0.06 26.05 16.50
CA GLY A 2 0.67 25.95 17.86
C GLY A 2 -0.15 25.22 18.94
N ALA A 3 -1.27 24.57 18.61
CA ALA A 3 -2.19 24.02 19.63
C ALA A 3 -2.05 22.51 19.88
N ARG A 4 -1.23 21.78 19.09
CA ARG A 4 -1.15 20.30 19.17
C ARG A 4 -0.04 19.77 20.10
N HIS A 5 0.98 20.57 20.39
CA HIS A 5 2.00 20.23 21.38
C HIS A 5 1.45 20.33 22.82
N ASP A 6 0.48 21.22 23.03
CA ASP A 6 -0.06 21.61 24.33
C ASP A 6 -0.76 20.45 25.07
N THR A 7 -1.48 19.57 24.37
CA THR A 7 -2.25 18.49 25.02
C THR A 7 -1.39 17.34 25.54
N SER A 8 -0.31 17.00 24.83
CA SER A 8 0.63 15.94 25.25
C SER A 8 1.51 16.42 26.41
N GLU A 9 1.96 17.67 26.33
CA GLU A 9 2.79 18.30 27.35
C GLU A 9 2.03 18.47 28.68
N ARG A 10 0.76 18.90 28.61
CA ARG A 10 -0.11 19.02 29.78
C ARG A 10 -0.39 17.68 30.47
N ALA A 11 -0.57 16.61 29.70
CA ALA A 11 -0.76 15.26 30.26
C ALA A 11 0.53 14.75 30.94
N ARG A 12 1.72 15.03 30.36
CA ARG A 12 3.01 14.70 30.98
C ARG A 12 3.20 15.44 32.29
N ASP A 13 2.86 16.72 32.34
CA ASP A 13 3.01 17.53 33.56
C ASP A 13 2.07 17.10 34.67
N GLU A 14 0.84 16.69 34.35
CA GLU A 14 -0.12 16.18 35.33
C GLU A 14 0.36 14.84 35.94
N VAL A 15 0.98 13.97 35.14
CA VAL A 15 1.57 12.72 35.64
C VAL A 15 2.81 12.98 36.49
N ARG A 16 3.70 13.90 36.06
CA ARG A 16 4.87 14.32 36.86
C ARG A 16 4.45 14.90 38.20
N GLN A 17 3.41 15.72 38.23
CA GLN A 17 2.88 16.31 39.46
C GLN A 17 2.33 15.23 40.39
N ARG A 18 1.51 14.29 39.90
CA ARG A 18 1.00 13.16 40.69
C ARG A 18 2.10 12.26 41.23
N LEU A 19 3.15 12.00 40.46
CA LEU A 19 4.29 11.18 40.91
C LEU A 19 5.07 11.86 42.05
N ARG A 20 5.22 13.19 42.01
CA ARG A 20 5.80 13.97 43.12
C ARG A 20 4.90 13.96 44.36
N GLU A 21 3.59 14.11 44.18
CA GLU A 21 2.60 14.11 45.26
C GLU A 21 2.50 12.76 45.98
N LEU A 22 2.76 11.65 45.28
CA LEU A 22 2.70 10.31 45.86
C LEU A 22 3.89 9.95 46.77
N GLY A 23 4.97 10.75 46.78
CA GLY A 23 6.00 10.78 47.84
C GLY A 23 6.70 9.47 48.24
N ALA A 24 6.46 8.35 47.55
CA ALA A 24 6.81 7.00 48.01
C ALA A 24 7.60 6.17 46.99
N LEU A 25 7.90 6.72 45.82
CA LEU A 25 8.69 6.03 44.79
C LEU A 25 10.16 6.43 44.93
N ALA A 26 11.06 5.44 44.87
CA ALA A 26 12.48 5.73 44.80
C ALA A 26 12.77 6.57 43.54
N ALA A 27 13.80 7.41 43.57
CA ALA A 27 14.19 8.24 42.43
C ALA A 27 14.37 7.40 41.14
N ASP A 28 14.84 6.15 41.28
CA ASP A 28 15.01 5.20 40.18
C ASP A 28 13.67 4.75 39.57
N ASP A 29 12.63 4.57 40.40
CA ASP A 29 11.29 4.19 39.94
C ASP A 29 10.62 5.36 39.21
N VAL A 30 10.81 6.59 39.69
CA VAL A 30 10.33 7.81 39.00
C VAL A 30 11.01 7.93 37.63
N ALA A 31 12.34 7.81 37.58
CA ALA A 31 13.08 7.87 36.33
C ALA A 31 12.69 6.75 35.35
N ARG A 32 12.36 5.55 35.86
CA ARG A 32 11.84 4.44 35.05
C ARG A 32 10.47 4.75 34.47
N LEU A 33 9.55 5.31 35.27
CA LEU A 33 8.22 5.70 34.81
C LEU A 33 8.27 6.84 33.79
N GLU A 34 9.15 7.82 33.96
CA GLU A 34 9.35 8.89 32.99
C GLU A 34 9.81 8.36 31.62
N ARG A 35 10.80 7.46 31.59
CA ARG A 35 11.23 6.79 30.34
C ARG A 35 10.10 5.99 29.68
N LEU A 36 9.27 5.30 30.47
CA LEU A 36 8.13 4.56 29.93
C LEU A 36 7.06 5.48 29.34
N LEU A 37 6.82 6.64 29.95
CA LEU A 37 5.88 7.65 29.46
C LEU A 37 6.40 8.32 28.18
N GLU A 38 7.69 8.63 28.11
CA GLU A 38 8.34 9.16 26.90
C GLU A 38 8.21 8.16 25.75
N HIS A 39 8.65 6.92 25.95
CA HIS A 39 8.55 5.87 24.93
C HIS A 39 7.11 5.65 24.45
N ARG A 40 6.13 5.68 25.36
CA ARG A 40 4.72 5.53 25.00
C ARG A 40 4.16 6.74 24.26
N ALA A 41 4.65 7.94 24.54
CA ALA A 41 4.26 9.14 23.82
C ALA A 41 4.83 9.14 22.39
N ASP A 42 6.09 8.74 22.22
CA ASP A 42 6.71 8.59 20.90
C ASP A 42 5.95 7.57 20.06
N ALA A 43 5.61 6.42 20.64
CA ALA A 43 4.78 5.40 19.98
C ALA A 43 3.37 5.91 19.59
N LEU A 44 2.78 6.81 20.39
CA LEU A 44 1.48 7.41 20.07
C LEU A 44 1.57 8.45 18.95
N ASP A 45 2.65 9.21 18.88
CA ASP A 45 2.88 10.16 17.79
C ASP A 45 3.20 9.42 16.48
N GLU A 46 4.01 8.37 16.53
CA GLU A 46 4.22 7.44 15.40
C GLU A 46 2.89 6.84 14.92
N LEU A 47 2.06 6.32 15.83
CA LEU A 47 0.74 5.79 15.49
C LEU A 47 -0.16 6.86 14.85
N ARG A 48 -0.12 8.11 15.33
CA ARG A 48 -0.91 9.21 14.74
C ARG A 48 -0.44 9.56 13.34
N ASP A 49 0.87 9.57 13.10
CA ASP A 49 1.41 9.85 11.78
C ASP A 49 1.10 8.71 10.80
N ASN A 50 1.20 7.46 11.25
CA ASN A 50 0.71 6.30 10.49
C ASN A 50 -0.80 6.41 10.18
N LEU A 51 -1.63 6.79 11.16
CA LEU A 51 -3.06 6.99 10.95
C LEU A 51 -3.36 8.14 9.97
N ARG A 52 -2.53 9.20 9.93
CA ARG A 52 -2.68 10.29 8.96
C ARG A 52 -2.31 9.85 7.55
N ALA A 53 -1.19 9.14 7.41
CA ALA A 53 -0.77 8.55 6.14
C ALA A 53 -1.79 7.52 5.62
N LEU A 54 -2.35 6.70 6.51
CA LEU A 54 -3.51 5.85 6.25
C LEU A 54 -4.72 6.65 5.78
N ALA A 55 -5.06 7.75 6.45
CA ALA A 55 -6.22 8.56 6.08
C ALA A 55 -6.08 9.32 4.76
N SER A 56 -4.85 9.47 4.25
CA SER A 56 -4.57 10.10 2.95
C SER A 56 -4.36 9.10 1.81
N LEU A 57 -4.48 7.80 2.06
CA LEU A 57 -4.25 6.77 1.04
C LEU A 57 -5.23 6.90 -0.13
N ARG A 58 -4.67 6.78 -1.32
CA ARG A 58 -5.35 6.88 -2.60
C ARG A 58 -4.92 5.71 -3.48
N LEU A 59 -5.76 5.39 -4.44
CA LEU A 59 -5.46 4.43 -5.48
C LEU A 59 -5.08 5.19 -6.75
N TYR A 60 -3.93 4.85 -7.30
CA TYR A 60 -3.38 5.39 -8.53
C TYR A 60 -3.26 4.28 -9.57
N TRP A 61 -3.38 4.68 -10.83
CA TRP A 61 -3.01 3.91 -11.99
C TRP A 61 -1.68 4.47 -12.48
N VAL A 62 -0.63 3.67 -12.48
CA VAL A 62 0.73 4.11 -12.83
C VAL A 62 1.13 3.43 -14.12
N THR A 63 1.66 4.22 -15.05
CA THR A 63 1.98 3.78 -16.41
C THR A 63 3.32 4.34 -16.85
N THR A 64 3.98 3.67 -17.79
CA THR A 64 5.15 4.17 -18.52
C THR A 64 4.77 4.57 -19.95
N GLU A 65 5.68 5.26 -20.66
CA GLU A 65 5.44 5.67 -22.05
C GLU A 65 5.17 4.49 -22.99
N ASP A 66 5.81 3.35 -22.74
CA ASP A 66 5.62 2.12 -23.52
C ASP A 66 4.36 1.34 -23.13
N HIS A 67 3.78 1.61 -21.96
CA HIS A 67 2.68 0.83 -21.37
C HIS A 67 2.99 -0.66 -21.29
N ASP A 68 4.28 -1.01 -21.21
CA ASP A 68 4.71 -2.39 -21.02
C ASP A 68 4.28 -2.83 -19.61
N GLU A 69 4.37 -1.97 -18.60
CA GLU A 69 3.98 -2.35 -17.24
C GLU A 69 3.07 -1.31 -16.60
N ASP A 70 1.76 -1.47 -16.79
CA ASP A 70 0.79 -0.63 -16.10
C ASP A 70 0.28 -1.27 -14.80
N TRP A 71 0.25 -0.49 -13.72
CA TRP A 71 0.06 -0.98 -12.36
C TRP A 71 -0.98 -0.18 -11.58
N PHE A 72 -1.82 -0.86 -10.79
CA PHE A 72 -2.47 -0.18 -9.69
C PHE A 72 -1.50 0.00 -8.52
N VAL A 73 -1.44 1.20 -7.95
CA VAL A 73 -0.59 1.49 -6.78
C VAL A 73 -1.40 2.22 -5.71
N LEU A 74 -1.38 1.70 -4.49
CA LEU A 74 -1.84 2.44 -3.32
C LEU A 74 -0.75 3.41 -2.88
N ALA A 75 -1.05 4.69 -2.66
CA ALA A 75 -0.04 5.66 -2.21
C ALA A 75 -0.69 6.88 -1.53
N PRO A 76 0.03 7.67 -0.71
CA PRO A 76 -0.49 8.93 -0.19
C PRO A 76 -0.68 10.00 -1.28
N ASP A 77 0.16 9.97 -2.31
CA ASP A 77 0.13 10.87 -3.47
C ASP A 77 0.72 10.19 -4.71
N GLY A 78 0.57 10.86 -5.86
CA GLY A 78 0.96 10.37 -7.17
C GLY A 78 2.46 10.17 -7.31
N ALA A 79 3.25 11.15 -6.87
CA ALA A 79 4.71 11.08 -6.90
C ALA A 79 5.26 9.88 -6.11
N THR A 80 4.66 9.57 -4.96
CA THR A 80 5.01 8.37 -4.18
C THR A 80 4.62 7.09 -4.91
N ALA A 81 3.49 7.08 -5.64
CA ALA A 81 3.08 5.93 -6.45
C ALA A 81 4.08 5.65 -7.59
N CYS A 82 4.48 6.67 -8.35
CA CYS A 82 5.46 6.55 -9.42
C CYS A 82 6.82 6.10 -8.88
N ALA A 83 7.33 6.76 -7.82
CA ALA A 83 8.62 6.40 -7.24
C ALA A 83 8.65 4.95 -6.73
N PHE A 84 7.54 4.45 -6.19
CA PHE A 84 7.43 3.05 -5.79
C PHE A 84 7.46 2.10 -6.99
N PHE A 85 6.67 2.40 -8.03
CA PHE A 85 6.62 1.62 -9.25
C PHE A 85 8.00 1.57 -9.94
N GLU A 86 8.64 2.72 -10.14
CA GLU A 86 9.95 2.83 -10.78
C GLU A 86 11.03 2.10 -10.00
N ALA A 87 11.04 2.22 -8.67
CA ALA A 87 12.01 1.53 -7.84
C ALA A 87 11.78 0.00 -7.83
N TYR A 88 10.52 -0.44 -7.96
CA TYR A 88 10.18 -1.85 -7.99
C TYR A 88 10.61 -2.49 -9.31
N GLU A 89 10.26 -1.87 -10.44
CA GLU A 89 10.56 -2.39 -11.79
C GLU A 89 11.97 -2.04 -12.30
N GLY A 90 12.65 -1.11 -11.63
CA GLY A 90 13.99 -0.67 -11.99
C GLY A 90 14.02 0.35 -13.13
N TYR A 91 12.94 1.11 -13.34
CA TYR A 91 12.92 2.26 -14.23
C TYR A 91 13.73 3.43 -13.65
N ASP A 92 14.19 4.32 -14.54
CA ASP A 92 14.80 5.59 -14.13
C ASP A 92 13.75 6.49 -13.43
N PRO A 93 14.15 7.30 -12.45
CA PRO A 93 13.23 8.24 -11.80
C PRO A 93 12.55 9.19 -12.78
N ASP A 94 11.29 9.54 -12.50
CA ASP A 94 10.45 10.44 -13.31
C ASP A 94 10.10 9.90 -14.71
N THR A 95 10.15 8.58 -14.89
CA THR A 95 9.75 7.89 -16.13
C THR A 95 8.26 7.52 -16.12
N ALA A 96 7.71 7.25 -14.93
CA ALA A 96 6.32 6.82 -14.78
C ALA A 96 5.37 8.01 -14.57
N GLU A 97 4.18 7.90 -15.15
CA GLU A 97 3.08 8.84 -14.97
C GLU A 97 1.97 8.21 -14.13
N GLU A 98 1.31 9.02 -13.30
CA GLU A 98 0.16 8.57 -12.53
C GLU A 98 -1.18 9.14 -13.04
N GLU A 99 -2.22 8.35 -12.85
CA GLU A 99 -3.60 8.78 -12.92
C GLU A 99 -4.31 8.46 -11.60
N PHE A 100 -4.93 9.46 -10.98
CA PHE A 100 -5.75 9.23 -9.79
C PHE A 100 -6.99 8.42 -10.15
N VAL A 101 -7.21 7.30 -9.47
CA VAL A 101 -8.37 6.42 -9.67
C VAL A 101 -9.46 6.77 -8.66
N THR A 102 -9.18 6.63 -7.37
CA THR A 102 -10.15 6.90 -6.30
C THR A 102 -9.46 7.08 -4.94
N ALA A 103 -10.17 7.70 -3.99
CA ALA A 103 -9.75 7.73 -2.61
C ALA A 103 -10.03 6.37 -1.96
N VAL A 104 -9.11 5.88 -1.13
CA VAL A 104 -9.28 4.58 -0.48
C VAL A 104 -10.31 4.72 0.65
N PRO A 105 -11.38 3.91 0.68
CA PRO A 105 -12.36 3.98 1.75
C PRO A 105 -11.73 3.67 3.12
N SER A 106 -12.16 4.36 4.18
CA SER A 106 -11.63 4.15 5.54
C SER A 106 -11.76 2.70 6.04
N ALA A 107 -12.76 1.96 5.54
CA ALA A 107 -12.93 0.55 5.83
C ALA A 107 -11.80 -0.32 5.26
N VAL A 108 -11.33 -0.01 4.04
CA VAL A 108 -10.20 -0.68 3.37
C VAL A 108 -8.90 -0.33 4.07
N ILE A 109 -8.69 0.95 4.41
CA ILE A 109 -7.58 1.42 5.26
C ILE A 109 -7.51 0.63 6.57
N ALA A 110 -8.65 0.45 7.25
CA ALA A 110 -8.70 -0.30 8.49
C ALA A 110 -8.42 -1.81 8.29
N GLN A 111 -8.78 -2.36 7.13
CA GLN A 111 -8.43 -3.73 6.75
C GLN A 111 -6.93 -3.88 6.51
N LEU A 112 -6.33 -3.02 5.69
CA LEU A 112 -4.88 -3.03 5.42
C LEU A 112 -4.07 -2.91 6.71
N ALA A 113 -4.49 -2.03 7.63
CA ALA A 113 -3.86 -1.88 8.93
C ALA A 113 -3.93 -3.17 9.78
N ARG A 114 -5.06 -3.89 9.75
CA ARG A 114 -5.19 -5.19 10.44
C ARG A 114 -4.32 -6.27 9.81
N GLU A 115 -4.28 -6.32 8.48
CA GLU A 115 -3.44 -7.27 7.75
C GLU A 115 -1.95 -7.04 8.02
N HIS A 116 -1.53 -5.77 8.09
CA HIS A 116 -0.16 -5.42 8.46
C HIS A 116 0.15 -5.85 9.90
N ALA A 117 -0.71 -5.50 10.86
CA ALA A 117 -0.54 -5.92 12.25
C ALA A 117 -0.53 -7.44 12.43
N ALA A 118 -1.35 -8.17 11.67
CA ALA A 118 -1.35 -9.64 11.68
C ALA A 118 -0.05 -10.22 11.12
N ARG A 119 0.51 -9.63 10.06
CA ARG A 119 1.82 -10.02 9.52
C ARG A 119 2.95 -9.76 10.52
N ASP A 120 2.90 -8.67 11.27
CA ASP A 120 3.91 -8.37 12.30
C ASP A 120 3.80 -9.31 13.50
N SER A 121 2.58 -9.71 13.87
CA SER A 121 2.39 -10.76 14.87
C SER A 121 2.93 -12.11 14.39
N ALA A 122 2.72 -12.48 13.12
CA ALA A 122 3.27 -13.71 12.55
C ALA A 122 4.81 -13.70 12.50
N LEU A 123 5.42 -12.53 12.28
CA LEU A 123 6.87 -12.35 12.35
C LEU A 123 7.41 -12.65 13.75
N ALA A 124 6.67 -12.30 14.81
CA ALA A 124 7.07 -12.62 16.18
C ALA A 124 7.10 -14.14 16.47
N ASP A 125 6.35 -14.91 15.69
CA ASP A 125 6.26 -16.37 15.78
C ASP A 125 7.14 -17.11 14.74
N ALA A 126 7.89 -16.38 13.90
CA ALA A 126 8.76 -16.97 12.88
C ALA A 126 9.97 -17.70 13.50
N ASP A 127 10.49 -18.73 12.81
CA ASP A 127 11.64 -19.51 13.26
C ASP A 127 12.94 -18.67 13.34
N ASP A 128 13.08 -17.65 12.49
CA ASP A 128 14.15 -16.64 12.53
C ASP A 128 13.60 -15.22 12.30
N PRO A 129 13.04 -14.59 13.35
CA PRO A 129 12.36 -13.30 13.24
C PRO A 129 13.32 -12.16 12.89
N ILE A 130 14.63 -12.32 13.12
CA ILE A 130 15.63 -11.29 12.83
C ILE A 130 16.00 -11.29 11.34
N ALA A 131 16.24 -12.47 10.74
CA ALA A 131 16.48 -12.56 9.31
C ALA A 131 15.29 -12.02 8.51
N GLU A 132 14.09 -12.32 8.96
CA GLU A 132 12.84 -11.95 8.29
C GLU A 132 12.46 -10.47 8.51
N LEU A 133 12.83 -9.89 9.66
CA LEU A 133 12.75 -8.44 9.90
C LEU A 133 13.78 -7.65 9.07
N LEU A 134 15.00 -8.17 8.90
CA LEU A 134 16.06 -7.51 8.14
C LEU A 134 15.85 -7.58 6.63
N ALA A 135 15.12 -8.58 6.15
CA ALA A 135 14.71 -8.70 4.75
C ALA A 135 13.55 -7.75 4.38
N ARG A 136 12.86 -7.15 5.37
CA ARG A 136 11.73 -6.26 5.13
C ARG A 136 12.16 -4.81 4.88
N PRO A 137 11.45 -4.09 4.00
CA PRO A 137 11.49 -2.63 3.98
C PRO A 137 11.13 -2.10 5.38
N ARG A 138 11.91 -1.15 5.92
CA ARG A 138 11.63 -0.59 7.25
C ARG A 138 10.46 0.41 7.16
N GLY A 139 9.45 0.19 8.00
CA GLY A 139 8.28 1.06 8.13
C GLY A 139 7.00 0.39 7.61
N TRP A 140 5.84 0.81 8.13
CA TRP A 140 4.58 0.51 7.47
C TRP A 140 4.58 1.24 6.13
N ASP A 141 4.77 0.51 5.04
CA ASP A 141 4.66 1.07 3.70
C ASP A 141 3.20 0.90 3.22
N PRO A 142 2.38 1.98 3.22
CA PRO A 142 1.10 1.95 2.53
C PRO A 142 1.25 1.66 1.04
N THR A 143 2.44 1.93 0.51
CA THR A 143 2.73 1.87 -0.91
C THR A 143 2.87 0.43 -1.33
N SER A 144 1.90 -0.03 -2.11
CA SER A 144 1.81 -1.43 -2.47
C SER A 144 1.00 -1.64 -3.72
N HIS A 145 1.33 -2.70 -4.43
CA HIS A 145 0.49 -3.30 -5.45
C HIS A 145 -0.75 -3.93 -4.78
N PRO A 146 -1.97 -3.41 -4.96
CA PRO A 146 -3.14 -3.82 -4.19
C PRO A 146 -3.61 -5.21 -4.60
N SER A 147 -4.19 -5.93 -3.66
CA SER A 147 -4.84 -7.22 -3.96
C SER A 147 -6.14 -7.02 -4.73
N ARG A 148 -6.65 -8.09 -5.37
CA ARG A 148 -7.99 -8.10 -5.98
C ARG A 148 -9.08 -7.63 -5.01
N ALA A 149 -9.10 -8.19 -3.80
CA ALA A 149 -10.09 -7.85 -2.78
C ALA A 149 -10.00 -6.36 -2.39
N THR A 150 -8.79 -5.82 -2.37
CA THR A 150 -8.56 -4.39 -2.11
C THR A 150 -9.13 -3.53 -3.23
N LEU A 151 -8.90 -3.89 -4.49
CA LEU A 151 -9.45 -3.18 -5.66
C LEU A 151 -10.98 -3.22 -5.67
N GLU A 152 -11.59 -4.38 -5.42
CA GLU A 152 -13.06 -4.53 -5.30
C GLU A 152 -13.62 -3.67 -4.16
N ALA A 153 -12.95 -3.65 -3.01
CA ALA A 153 -13.39 -2.85 -1.87
C ALA A 153 -13.22 -1.33 -2.09
N CYS A 154 -12.34 -0.92 -3.01
CA CYS A 154 -12.24 0.45 -3.52
C CYS A 154 -13.31 0.79 -4.57
N GLY A 155 -14.18 -0.16 -4.94
CA GLY A 155 -15.24 0.02 -5.94
C GLY A 155 -14.86 -0.44 -7.35
N GLY A 156 -13.76 -1.19 -7.49
CA GLY A 156 -13.34 -1.75 -8.76
C GLY A 156 -14.19 -2.97 -9.15
N GLU A 157 -14.62 -3.02 -10.40
CA GLU A 157 -15.31 -4.17 -10.99
C GLU A 157 -14.39 -4.89 -11.95
N PHE A 158 -14.05 -6.14 -11.65
CA PHE A 158 -13.22 -6.96 -12.53
C PHE A 158 -14.00 -7.42 -13.75
N LEU A 159 -13.49 -7.06 -14.92
CA LEU A 159 -14.04 -7.52 -16.19
C LEU A 159 -13.44 -8.88 -16.53
N LEU A 160 -14.30 -9.87 -16.76
CA LEU A 160 -13.86 -11.16 -17.27
C LEU A 160 -13.35 -10.96 -18.70
N VAL A 161 -12.06 -11.17 -18.91
CA VAL A 161 -11.52 -11.33 -20.26
C VAL A 161 -11.94 -12.72 -20.72
N SER A 162 -13.00 -12.81 -21.52
CA SER A 162 -13.33 -14.08 -22.15
C SER A 162 -12.15 -14.49 -23.03
N GLN A 163 -11.65 -15.71 -22.85
CA GLN A 163 -10.49 -16.30 -23.53
C GLN A 163 -10.61 -16.41 -25.07
N SER A 164 -11.56 -15.72 -25.70
CA SER A 164 -11.73 -15.67 -27.14
C SER A 164 -10.92 -14.51 -27.74
N PHE A 165 -9.60 -14.63 -27.68
CA PHE A 165 -8.74 -14.08 -28.73
C PHE A 165 -8.39 -15.24 -29.66
N ASP A 166 -9.40 -15.72 -30.37
CA ASP A 166 -9.18 -16.36 -31.65
C ASP A 166 -8.74 -15.24 -32.60
N ASP A 167 -7.46 -15.20 -32.97
CA ASP A 167 -7.01 -14.87 -34.33
C ASP A 167 -5.47 -15.06 -34.49
N ASP A 168 -5.13 -16.12 -35.23
CA ASP A 168 -3.99 -16.30 -36.15
C ASP A 168 -2.54 -16.57 -35.68
N HIS A 169 -2.28 -16.84 -34.39
CA HIS A 169 -0.99 -17.40 -33.94
C HIS A 169 -1.17 -18.75 -33.22
N GLY A 170 -1.55 -19.76 -34.00
CA GLY A 170 -2.03 -21.08 -33.55
C GLY A 170 -1.09 -22.00 -32.76
N GLU A 171 0.04 -21.53 -32.23
CA GLU A 171 0.91 -22.34 -31.36
C GLU A 171 1.34 -21.64 -30.05
N ASP A 172 1.15 -20.33 -29.91
CA ASP A 172 1.71 -19.56 -28.77
C ASP A 172 0.75 -19.34 -27.59
N ALA A 173 -0.56 -19.52 -27.77
CA ALA A 173 -1.53 -19.28 -26.68
C ALA A 173 -1.38 -20.29 -25.52
N ASN A 174 -1.13 -21.57 -25.84
CA ASN A 174 -0.88 -22.60 -24.84
C ASN A 174 0.50 -22.45 -24.18
N LEU A 175 1.50 -21.97 -24.92
CA LEU A 175 2.84 -21.69 -24.39
C LEU A 175 2.81 -20.49 -23.45
N ARG A 176 2.11 -19.40 -23.80
CA ARG A 176 1.92 -18.24 -22.93
C ARG A 176 1.11 -18.57 -21.67
N ALA A 177 0.06 -19.37 -21.79
CA ALA A 177 -0.70 -19.85 -20.64
C ALA A 177 0.16 -20.73 -19.72
N ALA A 178 0.96 -21.65 -20.29
CA ALA A 178 1.87 -22.52 -19.54
C ALA A 178 3.04 -21.74 -18.91
N ILE A 179 3.55 -20.69 -19.56
CA ILE A 179 4.60 -19.81 -19.02
C ILE A 179 4.04 -18.98 -17.85
N ARG A 180 2.83 -18.42 -17.97
CA ARG A 180 2.17 -17.68 -16.86
C ARG A 180 1.88 -18.58 -15.66
N ASP A 181 1.38 -19.79 -15.92
CA ASP A 181 1.11 -20.80 -14.88
C ASP A 181 2.42 -21.31 -14.22
N ALA A 182 3.53 -21.34 -14.96
CA ALA A 182 4.86 -21.72 -14.46
C ALA A 182 5.59 -20.59 -13.71
N LEU A 183 5.31 -19.32 -14.02
CA LEU A 183 5.97 -18.16 -13.41
C LEU A 183 5.26 -17.64 -12.15
N GLY A 184 3.99 -18.00 -11.91
CA GLY A 184 3.26 -17.60 -10.70
C GLY A 184 2.93 -16.10 -10.63
N GLU A 185 3.07 -15.40 -11.76
CA GLU A 185 2.78 -13.98 -11.90
C GLU A 185 1.28 -13.78 -12.18
N GLY A 186 0.68 -12.85 -11.44
CA GLY A 186 -0.78 -12.71 -11.31
C GLY A 186 -1.50 -12.57 -12.64
N GLU A 187 -2.73 -13.10 -12.71
CA GLU A 187 -3.60 -12.95 -13.88
C GLU A 187 -3.71 -11.46 -14.28
N PRO A 188 -3.58 -11.10 -15.58
CA PRO A 188 -3.76 -9.73 -16.02
C PRO A 188 -5.15 -9.24 -15.60
N ARG A 189 -5.18 -8.08 -14.93
CA ARG A 189 -6.39 -7.57 -14.29
C ARG A 189 -6.97 -6.44 -15.13
N ILE A 190 -8.15 -6.66 -15.71
CA ILE A 190 -8.96 -5.57 -16.27
C ILE A 190 -9.98 -5.15 -15.23
N VAL A 191 -9.90 -3.89 -14.78
CA VAL A 191 -10.71 -3.37 -13.68
C VAL A 191 -11.40 -2.09 -14.12
N ARG A 192 -12.71 -2.01 -13.86
CA ARG A 192 -13.53 -0.82 -14.13
C ARG A 192 -13.80 -0.06 -12.85
N PHE A 193 -13.59 1.26 -12.85
CA PHE A 193 -14.01 2.17 -11.79
C PHE A 193 -14.96 3.22 -12.37
N GLY A 194 -16.26 3.06 -12.10
CA GLY A 194 -17.30 3.87 -12.74
C GLY A 194 -17.30 3.68 -14.26
N ASP A 195 -16.96 4.74 -14.99
CA ASP A 195 -16.91 4.78 -16.46
C ASP A 195 -15.49 4.58 -17.03
N ARG A 196 -14.47 4.44 -16.17
CA ARG A 196 -13.06 4.24 -16.57
C ARG A 196 -12.67 2.77 -16.47
N VAL A 197 -11.84 2.29 -17.40
CA VAL A 197 -11.34 0.91 -17.46
C VAL A 197 -9.81 0.95 -17.53
N PHE A 198 -9.18 0.10 -16.72
CA PHE A 198 -7.72 -0.05 -16.61
C PHE A 198 -7.34 -1.52 -16.81
N GLY A 199 -6.15 -1.79 -17.32
CA GLY A 199 -5.66 -3.15 -17.60
C GLY A 199 -4.19 -3.30 -17.22
N GLU A 200 -3.87 -4.20 -16.30
CA GLU A 200 -2.48 -4.42 -15.84
C GLU A 200 -1.62 -5.29 -16.75
N GLY A 201 -0.34 -4.92 -16.82
CA GLY A 201 0.77 -5.71 -17.36
C GLY A 201 1.00 -5.62 -18.88
N ASP A 202 2.01 -6.38 -19.31
CA ASP A 202 2.64 -6.25 -20.62
C ASP A 202 1.98 -7.10 -21.75
N ILE A 203 2.03 -6.52 -22.95
CA ILE A 203 2.38 -7.08 -24.27
C ILE A 203 1.29 -7.01 -25.36
N VAL A 204 0.01 -7.29 -25.12
CA VAL A 204 -0.99 -7.37 -26.23
C VAL A 204 -2.38 -6.84 -25.87
N ALA A 205 -2.71 -6.75 -24.58
CA ALA A 205 -4.06 -6.48 -24.10
C ALA A 205 -4.42 -4.98 -24.06
N ASN A 206 -3.46 -4.11 -23.75
CA ASN A 206 -3.62 -2.66 -23.87
C ASN A 206 -3.88 -2.22 -25.33
N SER A 207 -3.36 -2.98 -26.31
CA SER A 207 -3.59 -2.76 -27.74
C SER A 207 -5.04 -3.02 -28.19
N ILE A 208 -5.86 -3.75 -27.43
CA ILE A 208 -7.29 -3.98 -27.73
C ILE A 208 -8.20 -3.04 -26.91
N ALA A 209 -7.79 -2.66 -25.69
CA ALA A 209 -8.48 -1.65 -24.88
C ALA A 209 -8.53 -0.28 -25.60
N SER A 210 -7.44 0.12 -26.27
CA SER A 210 -7.35 1.35 -27.06
C SER A 210 -8.19 1.33 -28.36
N VAL A 211 -8.48 0.15 -28.94
CA VAL A 211 -9.29 0.01 -30.17
C VAL A 211 -10.80 0.09 -29.89
N ARG A 212 -11.26 -0.37 -28.71
CA ARG A 212 -12.67 -0.23 -28.28
C ARG A 212 -13.01 1.14 -27.70
N ALA A 213 -12.06 1.80 -27.01
CA ALA A 213 -12.24 3.19 -26.57
C ALA A 213 -12.48 4.17 -27.75
N ALA A 214 -12.04 3.82 -28.97
CA ALA A 214 -12.26 4.55 -30.22
C ALA A 214 -13.51 4.13 -31.02
N GLY A 215 -14.28 3.14 -30.55
CA GLY A 215 -15.47 2.64 -31.25
C GLY A 215 -15.21 2.02 -32.63
N LEU A 216 -13.99 1.54 -32.89
CA LEU A 216 -13.54 0.97 -34.17
C LEU A 216 -13.63 -0.57 -34.23
N LEU A 217 -14.21 -1.18 -33.20
CA LEU A 217 -14.70 -2.56 -33.11
C LEU A 217 -16.00 -2.60 -32.31
#